data_AF-A0A0H2UAX9-F1
#
_entry.id   AF-A0A0H2UAX9-F1
#
_cell.length_a   1.000
_cell.length_b   1.000
_cell.length_c   1.000
_cell.angle_alpha   90.00
_cell.angle_beta   90.00
_cell.angle_gamma   90.00
#
_symmetry.space_group_name_H-M   'P 1'
#
loop_
_entity.id
_entity.type
_entity.pdbx_description
1 polymer ?
#
loop_
_entity_poly.entity_id
_entity_poly.type
_entity_poly.pdbx_seq_one_letter_code
_entity_poly.pdbx_strand_id
1 'polypeptide(L)'
;MTTPIDNYLRDVLGMLRDVHDEANTENVLNWATNLLATLQAPYNISLLTTELLSSPAVWNRPTAPPLATCMRLLAMFRSAAAHFHAKYLEYLSRPPYTCPEHISSDLWANAVSRGLHHQPERWKHLFVLTGVLAGLQDAGARDSLIDTTGQVEVAVANATRLALAEVGAMTDADHASLAEAAITLAVAHACPRLLDTPAQLELGLDDLVPVILKSVFSHPEGLQDCAFMGDMGADAGFDAAGRFDWPQTSRSFRDLKLVAANPLVVALGPVARVLALAVLHTGSIAAITRVRNDLVALAVRIANIWGSNRLSIMEHDPARVSPATQEHALPILFTLQRNILFACAVVMRAIVVRAIGDNRLNTRDIAAMPMHVFHALSFISSRAGNDKFDAYKSTYLAAGDLLATCPGASA
;
A
#
# COMPACT_ATOMS: atom_id res chain seq x y z
N MET A 1 -20.36 37.92 15.51
CA MET A 1 -21.13 37.40 14.36
C MET A 1 -20.44 36.13 13.90
N THR A 2 -21.04 34.95 14.07
CA THR A 2 -20.48 33.70 13.52
C THR A 2 -20.60 33.75 12.01
N THR A 3 -19.52 33.45 11.29
CA THR A 3 -19.57 33.43 9.83
C THR A 3 -20.39 32.22 9.35
N PRO A 4 -20.95 32.23 8.12
CA PRO A 4 -21.68 31.08 7.58
C PRO A 4 -20.85 29.79 7.59
N ILE A 5 -19.53 29.91 7.41
CA ILE A 5 -18.57 28.81 7.48
C ILE A 5 -18.46 28.24 8.89
N ASP A 6 -18.53 29.06 9.94
CA ASP A 6 -18.46 28.59 11.33
C ASP A 6 -19.69 27.77 11.73
N ASN A 7 -20.87 28.14 11.22
CA ASN A 7 -22.09 27.37 11.43
C ASN A 7 -21.99 26.01 10.70
N TYR A 8 -21.51 26.02 9.46
CA TYR A 8 -21.31 24.80 8.70
C TYR A 8 -20.27 23.85 9.33
N LEU A 9 -19.17 24.40 9.86
CA LEU A 9 -18.20 23.64 10.64
C LEU A 9 -18.84 22.99 11.87
N ARG A 10 -19.66 23.74 12.62
CA ARG A 10 -20.36 23.20 13.80
C ARG A 10 -21.27 22.04 13.43
N ASP A 11 -22.00 22.15 12.33
CA ASP A 11 -22.91 21.09 11.88
C ASP A 11 -22.13 19.82 11.50
N VAL A 12 -21.04 19.95 10.74
CA VAL A 12 -20.17 18.82 10.37
C VAL A 12 -19.53 18.18 11.61
N LEU A 13 -19.05 18.99 12.57
CA LEU A 13 -18.50 18.49 13.84
C LEU A 13 -19.55 17.73 14.67
N GLY A 14 -20.81 18.18 14.64
CA GLY A 14 -21.93 17.46 15.25
C GLY A 14 -22.13 16.09 14.60
N MET A 15 -22.17 16.04 13.27
CA MET A 15 -22.38 14.79 12.54
C MET A 15 -21.22 13.81 12.71
N LEU A 16 -19.97 14.27 12.85
CA LEU A 16 -18.82 13.40 13.10
C LEU A 16 -18.91 12.63 14.42
N ARG A 17 -19.76 13.04 15.37
CA ARG A 17 -19.86 12.37 16.68
C ARG A 17 -20.80 11.17 16.70
N ASP A 18 -21.65 11.03 15.70
CA ASP A 18 -22.64 9.97 15.61
C ASP A 18 -22.25 8.89 14.59
N VAL A 19 -22.74 7.67 14.76
CA VAL A 19 -22.56 6.57 13.79
C VAL A 19 -23.68 6.64 12.75
N HIS A 20 -23.29 6.73 11.48
CA HIS A 20 -24.22 6.85 10.36
C HIS A 20 -24.18 5.62 9.44
N ASP A 21 -25.13 5.56 8.50
CA ASP A 21 -25.02 4.64 7.37
C ASP A 21 -23.89 5.05 6.42
N GLU A 22 -23.56 4.17 5.46
CA GLU A 22 -22.47 4.39 4.52
C GLU A 22 -22.69 5.65 3.67
N ALA A 23 -23.91 5.88 3.17
CA ALA A 23 -24.20 7.03 2.33
C ALA A 23 -24.02 8.37 3.07
N ASN A 24 -24.52 8.49 4.31
CA ASN A 24 -24.36 9.71 5.08
C ASN A 24 -22.92 9.89 5.55
N THR A 25 -22.21 8.81 5.86
CA THR A 25 -20.77 8.87 6.18
C THR A 25 -19.98 9.48 5.02
N GLU A 26 -20.22 9.04 3.78
CA GLU A 26 -19.55 9.61 2.61
C GLU A 26 -19.91 11.10 2.40
N ASN A 27 -21.16 11.50 2.64
CA ASN A 27 -21.56 12.91 2.59
C ASN A 27 -20.81 13.77 3.62
N VAL A 28 -20.72 13.29 4.87
CA VAL A 28 -19.99 13.98 5.94
C VAL A 28 -18.51 14.11 5.62
N LEU A 29 -17.88 13.06 5.08
CA LEU A 29 -16.47 13.11 4.65
C LEU A 29 -16.26 14.10 3.49
N ASN A 30 -17.17 14.15 2.53
CA ASN A 30 -17.11 15.12 1.42
C ASN A 30 -17.24 16.57 1.93
N TRP A 31 -18.13 16.82 2.89
CA TRP A 31 -18.29 18.12 3.54
C TRP A 31 -17.04 18.52 4.33
N ALA A 32 -16.46 17.58 5.10
CA ALA A 32 -15.21 17.79 5.82
C ALA A 32 -14.04 18.08 4.87
N THR A 33 -13.96 17.39 3.72
CA THR A 33 -12.96 17.63 2.68
C THR A 33 -13.03 19.08 2.17
N ASN A 34 -14.23 19.55 1.85
CA ASN A 34 -14.47 20.90 1.35
C ASN A 34 -14.17 21.96 2.41
N LEU A 35 -14.51 21.69 3.68
CA LEU A 35 -14.16 22.54 4.81
C LEU A 35 -12.65 22.65 4.98
N LEU A 36 -11.92 21.53 5.02
CA LEU A 36 -10.46 21.54 5.14
C LEU A 36 -9.79 22.36 4.04
N ALA A 37 -10.33 22.35 2.82
CA ALA A 37 -9.82 23.12 1.69
C ALA A 37 -10.20 24.61 1.67
N THR A 38 -11.13 25.07 2.54
CA THR A 38 -11.67 26.44 2.53
C THR A 38 -11.44 27.21 3.82
N LEU A 39 -11.30 26.51 4.95
CA LEU A 39 -11.06 27.12 6.25
C LEU A 39 -9.78 27.95 6.24
N GLN A 40 -9.89 29.18 6.74
CA GLN A 40 -8.77 30.13 6.82
C GLN A 40 -8.18 30.20 8.24
N ALA A 41 -8.94 29.80 9.26
CA ALA A 41 -8.50 29.84 10.65
C ALA A 41 -7.70 28.57 11.02
N PRO A 42 -6.41 28.66 11.39
CA PRO A 42 -5.57 27.50 11.76
C PRO A 42 -6.17 26.65 12.88
N TYR A 43 -6.84 27.27 13.84
CA TYR A 43 -7.49 26.56 14.95
C TYR A 43 -8.61 25.65 14.45
N ASN A 44 -9.46 26.14 13.54
CA ASN A 44 -10.57 25.36 13.01
C ASN A 44 -10.10 24.16 12.17
N ILE A 45 -9.00 24.34 11.41
CA ILE A 45 -8.36 23.24 10.66
C ILE A 45 -7.82 22.18 11.63
N SER A 46 -7.14 22.62 12.70
CA SER A 46 -6.60 21.71 13.72
C SER A 46 -7.72 20.91 14.39
N LEU A 47 -8.79 21.60 14.82
CA LEU A 47 -9.96 21.00 15.46
C LEU A 47 -10.64 19.97 14.55
N LEU A 48 -10.92 20.34 13.29
CA LEU A 48 -11.55 19.43 12.33
C LEU A 48 -10.68 18.20 12.08
N THR A 49 -9.36 18.38 11.97
CA THR A 49 -8.41 17.27 11.81
C THR A 49 -8.43 16.34 13.02
N THR A 50 -8.43 16.87 14.24
CA THR A 50 -8.53 16.06 15.47
C THR A 50 -9.85 15.28 15.51
N GLU A 51 -10.97 15.95 15.25
CA GLU A 51 -12.29 15.31 15.31
C GLU A 51 -12.44 14.22 14.25
N LEU A 52 -11.95 14.41 13.03
CA LEU A 52 -11.95 13.37 11.99
C LEU A 52 -11.19 12.10 12.39
N LEU A 53 -10.12 12.25 13.17
CA LEU A 53 -9.28 11.12 13.58
C LEU A 53 -9.82 10.35 14.80
N SER A 54 -10.62 11.00 15.64
CA SER A 54 -11.34 10.36 16.76
C SER A 54 -12.78 9.97 16.45
N SER A 55 -13.31 10.44 15.32
CA SER A 55 -14.73 10.35 15.02
C SER A 55 -15.24 8.90 14.87
N PRO A 56 -16.27 8.50 15.62
CA PRO A 56 -16.91 7.21 15.43
C PRO A 56 -17.61 7.11 14.07
N ALA A 57 -18.07 8.22 13.48
CA ALA A 57 -18.62 8.23 12.11
C ALA A 57 -17.62 7.68 11.08
N VAL A 58 -16.32 7.94 11.29
CA VAL A 58 -15.26 7.47 10.39
C VAL A 58 -14.88 6.03 10.71
N TRP A 59 -14.63 5.72 11.99
CA TRP A 59 -13.97 4.47 12.39
C TRP A 59 -14.93 3.32 12.74
N ASN A 60 -16.15 3.60 13.21
CA ASN A 60 -17.10 2.57 13.64
C ASN A 60 -18.05 2.18 12.50
N ARG A 61 -17.51 1.62 11.42
CA ARG A 61 -18.27 1.17 10.25
C ARG A 61 -18.38 -0.36 10.23
N PRO A 62 -19.54 -0.96 10.55
CA PRO A 62 -19.66 -2.41 10.71
C PRO A 62 -19.51 -3.21 9.40
N THR A 63 -19.73 -2.58 8.24
CA THR A 63 -19.70 -3.24 6.93
C THR A 63 -18.41 -3.02 6.13
N ALA A 64 -17.61 -2.00 6.48
CA ALA A 64 -16.44 -1.62 5.71
C ALA A 64 -15.18 -2.24 6.32
N PRO A 65 -14.30 -2.86 5.52
CA PRO A 65 -13.02 -3.34 6.03
C PRO A 65 -12.16 -2.16 6.52
N PRO A 66 -11.40 -2.34 7.61
CA PRO A 66 -10.77 -1.21 8.30
C PRO A 66 -9.71 -0.51 7.45
N LEU A 67 -8.95 -1.21 6.59
CA LEU A 67 -7.99 -0.54 5.70
C LEU A 67 -8.66 0.30 4.61
N ALA A 68 -9.89 -0.03 4.20
CA ALA A 68 -10.65 0.83 3.28
C ALA A 68 -11.00 2.17 3.93
N THR A 69 -11.29 2.19 5.24
CA THR A 69 -11.46 3.44 6.01
C THR A 69 -10.17 4.27 6.03
N CYS A 70 -9.02 3.63 6.24
CA CYS A 70 -7.73 4.31 6.18
C CYS A 70 -7.46 4.94 4.80
N MET A 71 -7.81 4.24 3.72
CA MET A 71 -7.68 4.77 2.35
C MET A 71 -8.60 5.94 2.06
N ARG A 72 -9.84 5.91 2.58
CA ARG A 72 -10.77 7.05 2.48
C ARG A 72 -10.20 8.29 3.18
N LEU A 73 -9.64 8.12 4.38
CA LEU A 73 -8.99 9.19 5.13
C LEU A 73 -7.83 9.81 4.35
N LEU A 74 -6.95 8.98 3.76
CA LEU A 74 -5.86 9.44 2.90
C LEU A 74 -6.39 10.19 1.68
N ALA A 75 -7.40 9.65 0.99
CA ALA A 75 -8.00 10.27 -0.18
C ALA A 75 -8.63 11.63 0.15
N MET A 76 -9.33 11.74 1.28
CA MET A 76 -9.89 12.99 1.78
C MET A 76 -8.81 14.06 1.96
N PHE A 77 -7.74 13.76 2.71
CA PHE A 77 -6.67 14.74 2.94
C PHE A 77 -5.90 15.08 1.66
N ARG A 78 -5.74 14.11 0.74
CA ARG A 78 -5.18 14.35 -0.59
C ARG A 78 -6.02 15.34 -1.40
N SER A 79 -7.32 15.12 -1.48
CA SER A 79 -8.24 16.02 -2.18
C SER A 79 -8.30 17.39 -1.52
N ALA A 80 -8.33 17.46 -0.18
CA ALA A 80 -8.34 18.71 0.56
C ALA A 80 -7.07 19.54 0.30
N ALA A 81 -5.88 18.90 0.39
CA ALA A 81 -4.61 19.56 0.14
C ALA A 81 -4.46 20.03 -1.31
N ALA A 82 -4.88 19.22 -2.29
CA ALA A 82 -4.86 19.60 -3.70
C ALA A 82 -5.78 20.80 -3.99
N HIS A 83 -7.01 20.78 -3.48
CA HIS A 83 -7.96 21.89 -3.64
C HIS A 83 -7.51 23.16 -2.92
N PHE A 84 -6.95 23.03 -1.71
CA PHE A 84 -6.37 24.14 -0.98
C PHE A 84 -5.22 24.77 -1.79
N HIS A 85 -4.31 23.95 -2.32
CA HIS A 85 -3.17 24.43 -3.09
C HIS A 85 -3.60 25.15 -4.37
N ALA A 86 -4.55 24.58 -5.13
CA ALA A 86 -5.08 25.21 -6.33
C ALA A 86 -5.65 26.61 -6.04
N LYS A 87 -6.42 26.75 -4.94
CA LYS A 87 -6.95 28.05 -4.50
C LYS A 87 -5.88 29.01 -4.03
N TYR A 88 -4.86 28.49 -3.33
CA TYR A 88 -3.74 29.30 -2.87
C TYR A 88 -2.93 29.87 -4.05
N LEU A 89 -2.66 29.08 -5.10
CA LEU A 89 -2.02 29.56 -6.32
C LEU A 89 -2.87 30.59 -7.07
N GLU A 90 -4.19 30.38 -7.14
CA GLU A 90 -5.10 31.36 -7.73
C GLU A 90 -5.06 32.68 -6.94
N TYR A 91 -5.02 32.63 -5.61
CA TYR A 91 -4.87 33.79 -4.75
C TYR A 91 -3.54 34.51 -4.98
N LEU A 92 -2.41 33.80 -5.05
CA LEU A 92 -1.09 34.39 -5.31
C LEU A 92 -1.00 35.06 -6.68
N SER A 93 -1.82 34.63 -7.64
CA SER A 93 -1.88 35.21 -8.98
C SER A 93 -2.68 36.52 -9.05
N ARG A 94 -3.41 36.89 -7.98
CA ARG A 94 -4.25 38.10 -7.93
C ARG A 94 -3.47 39.32 -7.43
N PRO A 95 -3.82 40.53 -7.89
CA PRO A 95 -3.13 41.74 -7.47
C PRO A 95 -3.35 42.03 -5.96
N PRO A 96 -2.32 42.49 -5.23
CA PRO A 96 -2.25 42.55 -3.76
C PRO A 96 -3.30 43.45 -3.10
N TYR A 97 -3.98 44.31 -3.86
CA TYR A 97 -4.97 45.27 -3.33
C TYR A 97 -6.42 44.75 -3.34
N THR A 98 -6.68 43.52 -3.81
CA THR A 98 -8.04 43.05 -4.10
C THR A 98 -8.55 41.89 -3.24
N CYS A 99 -7.71 41.28 -2.41
CA CYS A 99 -8.11 40.07 -1.67
C CYS A 99 -7.85 40.16 -0.17
N PRO A 100 -8.78 39.65 0.67
CA PRO A 100 -8.53 39.47 2.09
C PRO A 100 -7.39 38.48 2.33
N GLU A 101 -6.72 38.59 3.49
CA GLU A 101 -5.62 37.71 3.89
C GLU A 101 -6.03 36.23 3.77
N HIS A 102 -5.29 35.47 2.96
CA HIS A 102 -5.43 34.02 2.84
C HIS A 102 -4.38 33.32 3.70
N ILE A 103 -4.76 32.22 4.36
CA ILE A 103 -3.81 31.39 5.11
C ILE A 103 -2.70 30.88 4.17
N SER A 104 -1.45 30.97 4.61
CA SER A 104 -0.33 30.43 3.84
C SER A 104 -0.34 28.89 3.85
N SER A 105 0.29 28.29 2.84
CA SER A 105 0.41 26.83 2.77
C SER A 105 1.12 26.22 3.98
N ASP A 106 2.17 26.88 4.47
CA ASP A 106 2.88 26.45 5.68
C ASP A 106 1.98 26.50 6.91
N LEU A 107 1.20 27.57 7.09
CA LEU A 107 0.30 27.70 8.23
C LEU A 107 -0.83 26.67 8.17
N TRP A 108 -1.34 26.37 6.96
CA TRP A 108 -2.35 25.33 6.76
C TRP A 108 -1.79 23.94 7.08
N ALA A 109 -0.62 23.58 6.54
CA ALA A 109 0.03 22.29 6.81
C ALA A 109 0.37 22.14 8.30
N ASN A 110 0.87 23.21 8.93
CA ASN A 110 1.13 23.24 10.37
C ASN A 110 -0.15 23.12 11.21
N ALA A 111 -1.26 23.69 10.77
CA ALA A 111 -2.55 23.53 11.44
C ALA A 111 -3.06 22.07 11.37
N VAL A 112 -2.94 21.43 10.20
CA VAL A 112 -3.24 19.99 10.08
C VAL A 112 -2.34 19.19 11.03
N SER A 113 -1.03 19.44 11.03
CA SER A 113 -0.07 18.78 11.93
C SER A 113 -0.39 18.98 13.42
N ARG A 114 -0.82 20.18 13.82
CA ARG A 114 -1.30 20.47 15.18
C ARG A 114 -2.52 19.62 15.57
N GLY A 115 -3.44 19.42 14.64
CA GLY A 115 -4.59 18.53 14.86
C GLY A 115 -4.18 17.08 15.13
N LEU A 116 -3.07 16.62 14.56
CA LEU A 116 -2.52 15.29 14.80
C LEU A 116 -1.96 15.14 16.22
N HIS A 117 -1.32 16.16 16.79
CA HIS A 117 -0.69 16.05 18.12
C HIS A 117 -1.68 15.69 19.25
N HIS A 118 -2.97 15.97 19.06
CA HIS A 118 -4.03 15.64 20.01
C HIS A 118 -4.55 14.20 19.89
N GLN A 119 -4.08 13.43 18.89
CA GLN A 119 -4.45 12.03 18.70
C GLN A 119 -3.38 11.09 19.28
N PRO A 120 -3.80 10.02 19.97
CA PRO A 120 -2.87 9.08 20.58
C PRO A 120 -2.21 8.15 19.56
N GLU A 121 -2.97 7.69 18.56
CA GLU A 121 -2.56 6.65 17.62
C GLU A 121 -1.75 7.22 16.46
N ARG A 122 -0.43 6.99 16.46
CA ARG A 122 0.51 7.59 15.51
C ARG A 122 0.35 7.04 14.10
N TRP A 123 -0.08 5.79 13.96
CA TRP A 123 -0.31 5.19 12.64
C TRP A 123 -1.41 5.92 11.85
N LYS A 124 -2.41 6.52 12.53
CA LYS A 124 -3.43 7.35 11.87
C LYS A 124 -2.87 8.64 11.29
N HIS A 125 -1.86 9.21 11.94
CA HIS A 125 -1.20 10.44 11.49
C HIS A 125 -0.58 10.24 10.10
N LEU A 126 -0.07 9.03 9.85
CA LEU A 126 0.61 8.70 8.62
C LEU A 126 -0.31 8.82 7.40
N PHE A 127 -1.60 8.47 7.52
CA PHE A 127 -2.56 8.63 6.42
C PHE A 127 -2.87 10.09 6.11
N VAL A 128 -2.97 10.93 7.14
CA VAL A 128 -3.18 12.37 6.99
C VAL A 128 -1.98 13.01 6.29
N LEU A 129 -0.77 12.76 6.81
CA LEU A 129 0.46 13.34 6.26
C LEU A 129 0.76 12.82 4.85
N THR A 130 0.53 11.53 4.59
CA THR A 130 0.67 10.95 3.25
C THR A 130 -0.37 11.54 2.29
N GLY A 131 -1.60 11.75 2.74
CA GLY A 131 -2.64 12.42 1.96
C GLY A 131 -2.23 13.86 1.60
N VAL A 132 -1.82 14.65 2.59
CA VAL A 132 -1.35 16.02 2.38
C VAL A 132 -0.16 16.06 1.41
N LEU A 133 0.86 15.23 1.61
CA LEU A 133 2.02 15.13 0.71
C LEU A 133 1.57 14.83 -0.72
N ALA A 134 0.66 13.86 -0.87
CA ALA A 134 0.13 13.49 -2.18
C ALA A 134 -0.62 14.63 -2.85
N GLY A 135 -1.49 15.32 -2.12
CA GLY A 135 -2.29 16.42 -2.67
C GLY A 135 -1.44 17.62 -3.08
N LEU A 136 -0.43 17.97 -2.29
CA LEU A 136 0.51 19.05 -2.63
C LEU A 136 1.30 18.71 -3.90
N GLN A 137 1.87 17.50 -3.99
CA GLN A 137 2.67 17.10 -5.15
C GLN A 137 1.82 16.96 -6.42
N ASP A 138 0.60 16.42 -6.34
CA ASP A 138 -0.30 16.28 -7.49
C ASP A 138 -0.71 17.64 -8.08
N ALA A 139 -0.80 18.67 -7.23
CA ALA A 139 -1.14 20.02 -7.64
C ALA A 139 0.06 20.83 -8.16
N GLY A 140 1.23 20.18 -8.33
CA GLY A 140 2.44 20.80 -8.90
C GLY A 140 3.27 21.60 -7.89
N ALA A 141 3.05 21.42 -6.58
CA ALA A 141 3.71 22.23 -5.54
C ALA A 141 5.23 22.02 -5.39
N ARG A 142 5.82 21.02 -6.07
CA ARG A 142 7.26 20.71 -5.95
C ARG A 142 8.15 21.88 -6.36
N ASP A 143 7.72 22.74 -7.29
CA ASP A 143 8.53 23.87 -7.75
C ASP A 143 8.21 25.19 -7.03
N SER A 144 7.00 25.33 -6.47
CA SER A 144 6.50 26.59 -5.87
C SER A 144 6.50 26.62 -4.34
N LEU A 145 6.53 25.45 -3.67
CA LEU A 145 6.45 25.29 -2.21
C LEU A 145 7.41 24.20 -1.71
N ILE A 146 8.66 24.28 -2.14
CA ILE A 146 9.73 23.33 -1.79
C ILE A 146 9.81 23.16 -0.26
N ASP A 147 9.77 24.27 0.49
CA ASP A 147 9.92 24.25 1.94
C ASP A 147 8.76 23.53 2.65
N THR A 148 7.50 23.79 2.26
CA THR A 148 6.34 23.09 2.83
C THR A 148 6.38 21.60 2.49
N THR A 149 6.71 21.26 1.24
CA THR A 149 6.77 19.87 0.79
C THR A 149 7.85 19.11 1.55
N GLY A 150 9.05 19.67 1.68
CA GLY A 150 10.14 19.08 2.45
C GLY A 150 9.80 18.89 3.94
N GLN A 151 9.10 19.85 4.56
CA GLN A 151 8.62 19.69 5.95
C GLN A 151 7.64 18.53 6.09
N VAL A 152 6.70 18.37 5.15
CA VAL A 152 5.74 17.27 5.16
C VAL A 152 6.44 15.92 4.91
N GLU A 153 7.43 15.85 4.03
CA GLU A 153 8.23 14.64 3.80
C GLU A 153 8.96 14.18 5.07
N VAL A 154 9.62 15.10 5.77
CA VAL A 154 10.26 14.83 7.07
C VAL A 154 9.22 14.42 8.11
N ALA A 155 8.04 15.04 8.10
CA ALA A 155 6.95 14.66 9.01
C ALA A 155 6.44 13.24 8.73
N VAL A 156 6.32 12.82 7.46
CA VAL A 156 5.95 11.44 7.07
C VAL A 156 7.00 10.44 7.57
N ALA A 157 8.29 10.72 7.40
CA ALA A 157 9.35 9.85 7.88
C ALA A 157 9.32 9.70 9.41
N ASN A 158 9.19 10.82 10.13
CA ASN A 158 9.08 10.82 11.58
C ASN A 158 7.83 10.10 12.08
N ALA A 159 6.67 10.34 11.46
CA ALA A 159 5.42 9.68 11.81
C ALA A 159 5.49 8.16 11.59
N THR A 160 6.14 7.72 10.50
CA THR A 160 6.38 6.29 10.23
C THR A 160 7.17 5.66 11.37
N ARG A 161 8.29 6.27 11.75
CA ARG A 161 9.19 5.75 12.78
C ARG A 161 8.53 5.71 14.16
N LEU A 162 7.73 6.74 14.50
CA LEU A 162 6.95 6.77 15.74
C LEU A 162 5.84 5.71 15.74
N ALA A 163 5.16 5.50 14.62
CA ALA A 163 4.13 4.47 14.49
C ALA A 163 4.71 3.06 14.61
N LEU A 164 5.88 2.80 14.02
CA LEU A 164 6.59 1.52 14.17
C LEU A 164 6.97 1.24 15.62
N ALA A 165 7.48 2.25 16.33
CA ALA A 165 7.82 2.12 17.75
C ALA A 165 6.58 1.89 18.63
N GLU A 166 5.46 2.54 18.33
CA GLU A 166 4.18 2.35 19.03
C GLU A 166 3.65 0.92 18.84
N VAL A 167 3.61 0.44 17.59
CA VAL A 167 3.15 -0.91 17.26
C VAL A 167 3.98 -1.98 17.96
N GLY A 168 5.30 -1.80 18.05
CA GLY A 168 6.17 -2.71 18.80
C GLY A 168 5.87 -2.79 20.31
N ALA A 169 5.18 -1.79 20.86
CA ALA A 169 4.78 -1.72 22.27
C ALA A 169 3.30 -2.10 22.52
N MET A 170 2.51 -2.32 21.48
CA MET A 170 1.09 -2.68 21.61
C MET A 170 0.92 -4.10 22.18
N THR A 171 -0.03 -4.26 23.09
CA THR A 171 -0.36 -5.55 23.72
C THR A 171 -1.57 -6.24 23.10
N ASP A 172 -2.49 -5.45 22.51
CA ASP A 172 -3.63 -5.95 21.75
C ASP A 172 -3.17 -6.41 20.37
N ALA A 173 -3.25 -7.72 20.13
CA ALA A 173 -2.78 -8.34 18.89
C ALA A 173 -3.61 -7.92 17.66
N ASP A 174 -4.93 -7.75 17.81
CA ASP A 174 -5.81 -7.39 16.70
C ASP A 174 -5.59 -5.93 16.31
N HIS A 175 -5.50 -5.05 17.31
CA HIS A 175 -5.20 -3.63 17.08
C HIS A 175 -3.79 -3.44 16.50
N ALA A 176 -2.78 -4.16 17.01
CA ALA A 176 -1.43 -4.15 16.47
C ALA A 176 -1.40 -4.63 15.02
N SER A 177 -2.14 -5.71 14.70
CA SER A 177 -2.19 -6.24 13.34
C SER A 177 -2.79 -5.25 12.34
N LEU A 178 -3.85 -4.52 12.74
CA LEU A 178 -4.40 -3.44 11.93
C LEU A 178 -3.40 -2.30 11.74
N ALA A 179 -2.75 -1.86 12.82
CA ALA A 179 -1.78 -0.77 12.76
C ALA A 179 -0.58 -1.11 11.87
N GLU A 180 -0.05 -2.33 11.93
CA GLU A 180 1.01 -2.83 11.03
C GLU A 180 0.60 -2.73 9.55
N ALA A 181 -0.60 -3.24 9.24
CA ALA A 181 -1.16 -3.21 7.89
C ALA A 181 -1.39 -1.77 7.40
N ALA A 182 -1.86 -0.92 8.30
CA ALA A 182 -2.12 0.49 8.02
C ALA A 182 -0.81 1.25 7.75
N ILE A 183 0.25 1.03 8.56
CA ILE A 183 1.59 1.60 8.32
C ILE A 183 2.11 1.15 6.97
N THR A 184 2.08 -0.15 6.69
CA THR A 184 2.54 -0.73 5.40
C THR A 184 1.86 -0.04 4.22
N LEU A 185 0.55 0.10 4.28
CA LEU A 185 -0.25 0.73 3.22
C LEU A 185 0.09 2.21 3.05
N ALA A 186 0.15 2.97 4.13
CA ALA A 186 0.44 4.39 4.07
C ALA A 186 1.86 4.66 3.54
N VAL A 187 2.88 3.91 4.00
CA VAL A 187 4.25 4.02 3.47
C VAL A 187 4.30 3.62 1.99
N ALA A 188 3.54 2.62 1.57
CA ALA A 188 3.46 2.24 0.15
C ALA A 188 2.90 3.38 -0.73
N HIS A 189 1.98 4.18 -0.21
CA HIS A 189 1.47 5.36 -0.92
C HIS A 189 2.40 6.58 -0.83
N ALA A 190 3.17 6.71 0.24
CA ALA A 190 4.15 7.79 0.44
C ALA A 190 5.44 7.55 -0.36
N CYS A 191 5.98 6.34 -0.36
CA CYS A 191 7.32 6.06 -0.87
C CYS A 191 7.58 6.50 -2.32
N PRO A 192 6.67 6.29 -3.31
CA PRO A 192 6.88 6.80 -4.66
C PRO A 192 7.15 8.31 -4.73
N ARG A 193 6.68 9.05 -3.72
CA ARG A 193 6.82 10.50 -3.57
C ARG A 193 8.09 10.92 -2.82
N LEU A 194 8.73 9.99 -2.12
CA LEU A 194 9.93 10.18 -1.33
C LEU A 194 11.20 9.67 -2.04
N LEU A 195 11.08 8.91 -3.14
CA LEU A 195 12.20 8.18 -3.76
C LEU A 195 13.43 9.04 -4.15
N ASP A 196 13.23 10.35 -4.34
CA ASP A 196 14.29 11.28 -4.71
C ASP A 196 14.72 12.20 -3.55
N THR A 197 14.27 11.91 -2.33
CA THR A 197 14.44 12.79 -1.15
C THR A 197 15.11 12.03 0.00
N PRO A 198 15.87 12.72 0.88
CA PRO A 198 16.59 12.06 1.96
C PRO A 198 15.63 11.39 2.98
N ALA A 199 14.39 11.88 3.07
CA ALA A 199 13.37 11.36 3.97
C ALA A 199 13.04 9.87 3.75
N GLN A 200 13.27 9.33 2.55
CA GLN A 200 13.04 7.90 2.29
C GLN A 200 13.93 6.97 3.14
N LEU A 201 15.13 7.42 3.50
CA LEU A 201 16.07 6.64 4.30
C LEU A 201 15.77 6.76 5.80
N GLU A 202 14.96 7.74 6.20
CA GLU A 202 14.58 8.01 7.58
C GLU A 202 13.30 7.26 8.01
N LEU A 203 12.72 6.44 7.13
CA LEU A 203 11.49 5.68 7.37
C LEU A 203 11.62 4.59 8.45
N GLY A 204 12.80 4.35 9.00
CA GLY A 204 13.04 3.24 9.93
C GLY A 204 13.02 1.88 9.22
N LEU A 205 13.80 1.76 8.14
CA LEU A 205 13.74 0.63 7.21
C LEU A 205 13.93 -0.75 7.89
N ASP A 206 14.76 -0.84 8.92
CA ASP A 206 15.01 -2.09 9.66
C ASP A 206 13.75 -2.61 10.37
N ASP A 207 13.02 -1.73 11.04
CA ASP A 207 11.77 -2.04 11.76
C ASP A 207 10.59 -2.22 10.80
N LEU A 208 10.67 -1.57 9.63
CA LEU A 208 9.62 -1.63 8.62
C LEU A 208 9.56 -2.98 7.90
N VAL A 209 10.70 -3.65 7.67
CA VAL A 209 10.75 -4.97 7.01
C VAL A 209 9.80 -6.00 7.67
N PRO A 210 9.92 -6.31 8.98
CA PRO A 210 9.06 -7.32 9.60
C PRO A 210 7.58 -6.91 9.59
N VAL A 211 7.27 -5.62 9.69
CA VAL A 211 5.91 -5.08 9.62
C VAL A 211 5.30 -5.29 8.22
N ILE A 212 6.06 -4.97 7.16
CA ILE A 212 5.60 -5.20 5.77
C ILE A 212 5.37 -6.69 5.51
N LEU A 213 6.32 -7.55 5.88
CA LEU A 213 6.21 -8.99 5.64
C LEU A 213 4.97 -9.57 6.33
N LYS A 214 4.78 -9.26 7.62
CA LYS A 214 3.60 -9.72 8.38
C LYS A 214 2.30 -9.20 7.79
N SER A 215 2.25 -7.93 7.42
CA SER A 215 1.06 -7.28 6.84
C SER A 215 0.69 -7.87 5.48
N VAL A 216 1.66 -8.10 4.60
CA VAL A 216 1.38 -8.61 3.25
C VAL A 216 1.03 -10.09 3.29
N PHE A 217 1.76 -10.89 4.07
CA PHE A 217 1.60 -12.34 4.03
C PHE A 217 0.45 -12.83 4.92
N SER A 218 0.33 -12.35 6.14
CA SER A 218 -0.53 -12.99 7.15
C SER A 218 -1.75 -12.17 7.56
N HIS A 219 -1.80 -10.86 7.25
CA HIS A 219 -2.97 -10.04 7.60
C HIS A 219 -4.24 -10.51 6.85
N PRO A 220 -5.44 -10.44 7.47
CA PRO A 220 -6.70 -10.80 6.82
C PRO A 220 -7.00 -10.01 5.54
N GLU A 221 -6.56 -8.76 5.45
CA GLU A 221 -6.68 -7.95 4.22
C GLU A 221 -5.44 -8.03 3.29
N GLY A 222 -4.49 -8.92 3.59
CA GLY A 222 -3.30 -9.19 2.77
C GLY A 222 -3.50 -10.38 1.82
N LEU A 223 -2.42 -11.13 1.56
CA LEU A 223 -2.44 -12.35 0.75
C LEU A 223 -2.94 -13.58 1.53
N GLN A 224 -3.11 -13.49 2.85
CA GLN A 224 -3.63 -14.55 3.72
C GLN A 224 -2.91 -15.90 3.51
N ASP A 225 -1.59 -15.88 3.41
CA ASP A 225 -0.75 -17.05 3.08
C ASP A 225 -1.23 -17.80 1.83
N CYS A 226 -1.84 -17.07 0.89
CA CYS A 226 -2.47 -17.58 -0.33
C CYS A 226 -3.58 -18.61 -0.09
N ALA A 227 -4.22 -18.62 1.09
CA ALA A 227 -5.29 -19.55 1.45
C ALA A 227 -6.45 -19.53 0.45
N PHE A 228 -6.80 -18.34 -0.06
CA PHE A 228 -7.85 -18.17 -1.08
C PHE A 228 -7.62 -19.01 -2.35
N MET A 229 -6.36 -19.34 -2.68
CA MET A 229 -6.03 -20.15 -3.85
C MET A 229 -6.35 -21.64 -3.65
N GLY A 230 -6.33 -22.12 -2.40
CA GLY A 230 -6.62 -23.52 -2.07
C GLY A 230 -8.07 -23.88 -2.36
N ASP A 231 -8.99 -22.97 -2.05
CA ASP A 231 -10.43 -23.20 -2.18
C ASP A 231 -10.96 -22.99 -3.60
N MET A 232 -10.17 -22.40 -4.52
CA MET A 232 -10.64 -22.12 -5.89
C MET A 232 -11.04 -23.38 -6.65
N GLY A 233 -10.37 -24.50 -6.38
CA GLY A 233 -10.65 -25.78 -7.06
C GLY A 233 -11.91 -26.49 -6.58
N ALA A 234 -12.51 -26.06 -5.46
CA ALA A 234 -13.67 -26.73 -4.86
C ALA A 234 -14.95 -26.48 -5.67
N ASP A 235 -15.14 -25.25 -6.14
CA ASP A 235 -16.34 -24.83 -6.87
C ASP A 235 -16.18 -24.94 -8.40
N ALA A 236 -14.97 -25.23 -8.89
CA ALA A 236 -14.67 -25.29 -10.31
C ALA A 236 -14.92 -26.70 -10.87
N GLY A 237 -15.69 -26.77 -11.95
CA GLY A 237 -16.19 -28.02 -12.53
C GLY A 237 -16.11 -28.05 -14.05
N PHE A 238 -16.90 -28.93 -14.65
CA PHE A 238 -17.08 -28.97 -16.10
C PHE A 238 -18.53 -28.62 -16.44
N ASP A 239 -18.73 -27.80 -17.47
CA ASP A 239 -20.03 -27.53 -18.04
C ASP A 239 -20.60 -28.75 -18.79
N ALA A 240 -21.84 -28.65 -19.26
CA ALA A 240 -22.49 -29.71 -20.03
C ALA A 240 -21.77 -30.07 -21.34
N ALA A 241 -20.88 -29.20 -21.83
CA ALA A 241 -20.06 -29.44 -23.02
C ALA A 241 -18.66 -29.99 -22.69
N GLY A 242 -18.39 -30.33 -21.42
CA GLY A 242 -17.10 -30.87 -20.99
C GLY A 242 -15.97 -29.83 -20.93
N ARG A 243 -16.31 -28.54 -20.96
CA ARG A 243 -15.36 -27.43 -20.76
C ARG A 243 -15.28 -27.08 -19.28
N PHE A 244 -14.10 -26.72 -18.83
CA PHE A 244 -13.85 -26.22 -17.49
C PHE A 244 -14.65 -24.93 -17.25
N ASP A 245 -15.48 -24.94 -16.22
CA ASP A 245 -16.33 -23.82 -15.84
C ASP A 245 -16.13 -23.46 -14.37
N TRP A 246 -15.83 -22.18 -14.14
CA TRP A 246 -15.74 -21.58 -12.81
C TRP A 246 -16.79 -20.48 -12.69
N PRO A 247 -17.97 -20.81 -12.15
CA PRO A 247 -19.12 -19.91 -12.16
C PRO A 247 -18.89 -18.64 -11.32
N GLN A 248 -19.40 -17.50 -11.79
CA GLN A 248 -19.29 -16.24 -11.04
C GLN A 248 -20.10 -16.21 -9.72
N THR A 249 -21.06 -17.11 -9.57
CA THR A 249 -21.86 -17.26 -8.35
C THR A 249 -21.16 -18.08 -7.28
N SER A 250 -20.05 -18.74 -7.63
CA SER A 250 -19.28 -19.57 -6.70
C SER A 250 -18.74 -18.77 -5.53
N ARG A 251 -18.57 -19.43 -4.39
CA ARG A 251 -17.98 -18.82 -3.20
C ARG A 251 -16.52 -18.50 -3.48
N SER A 252 -15.79 -19.45 -4.07
CA SER A 252 -14.36 -19.29 -4.32
C SER A 252 -14.03 -18.15 -5.30
N PHE A 253 -14.91 -17.86 -6.27
CA PHE A 253 -14.74 -16.68 -7.13
C PHE A 253 -15.03 -15.37 -6.40
N ARG A 254 -16.02 -15.36 -5.48
CA ARG A 254 -16.31 -14.20 -4.64
C ARG A 254 -15.14 -13.90 -3.70
N ASP A 255 -14.56 -14.94 -3.11
CA ASP A 255 -13.40 -14.83 -2.22
C ASP A 255 -12.18 -14.29 -3.00
N LEU A 256 -11.94 -14.77 -4.23
CA LEU A 256 -10.93 -14.18 -5.12
C LEU A 256 -11.16 -12.69 -5.37
N LYS A 257 -12.41 -12.29 -5.68
CA LYS A 257 -12.76 -10.87 -5.90
C LYS A 257 -12.50 -10.02 -4.66
N LEU A 258 -12.85 -10.52 -3.47
CA LEU A 258 -12.61 -9.82 -2.21
C LEU A 258 -11.11 -9.62 -1.97
N VAL A 259 -10.32 -10.69 -2.07
CA VAL A 259 -8.85 -10.60 -1.89
C VAL A 259 -8.21 -9.66 -2.91
N ALA A 260 -8.60 -9.77 -4.19
CA ALA A 260 -8.07 -8.91 -5.25
C ALA A 260 -8.43 -7.42 -5.07
N ALA A 261 -9.52 -7.11 -4.37
CA ALA A 261 -9.97 -5.75 -4.08
C ALA A 261 -9.36 -5.15 -2.81
N ASN A 262 -8.71 -5.96 -1.96
CA ASN A 262 -8.13 -5.47 -0.71
C ASN A 262 -7.05 -4.40 -0.96
N PRO A 263 -7.04 -3.29 -0.20
CA PRO A 263 -6.09 -2.20 -0.42
C PRO A 263 -4.61 -2.62 -0.41
N LEU A 264 -4.21 -3.53 0.49
CA LEU A 264 -2.83 -4.05 0.54
C LEU A 264 -2.46 -4.86 -0.71
N VAL A 265 -3.40 -5.67 -1.21
CA VAL A 265 -3.19 -6.51 -2.40
C VAL A 265 -3.10 -5.65 -3.66
N VAL A 266 -3.96 -4.63 -3.77
CA VAL A 266 -3.88 -3.63 -4.84
C VAL A 266 -2.56 -2.86 -4.78
N ALA A 267 -2.06 -2.57 -3.58
CA ALA A 267 -0.81 -1.86 -3.33
C ALA A 267 0.46 -2.73 -3.40
N LEU A 268 0.39 -4.00 -3.83
CA LEU A 268 1.55 -4.92 -3.86
C LEU A 268 2.76 -4.35 -4.61
N GLY A 269 2.55 -3.66 -5.73
CA GLY A 269 3.63 -3.03 -6.49
C GLY A 269 4.38 -1.97 -5.68
N PRO A 270 3.70 -0.92 -5.20
CA PRO A 270 4.29 0.06 -4.29
C PRO A 270 4.90 -0.54 -3.01
N VAL A 271 4.22 -1.50 -2.36
CA VAL A 271 4.75 -2.21 -1.18
C VAL A 271 6.06 -2.93 -1.50
N ALA A 272 6.14 -3.63 -2.63
CA ALA A 272 7.36 -4.31 -3.06
C ALA A 272 8.51 -3.32 -3.32
N ARG A 273 8.22 -2.10 -3.78
CA ARG A 273 9.24 -1.04 -3.94
C ARG A 273 9.75 -0.55 -2.60
N VAL A 274 8.87 -0.39 -1.59
CA VAL A 274 9.28 -0.04 -0.22
C VAL A 274 10.15 -1.15 0.36
N LEU A 275 9.74 -2.41 0.22
CA LEU A 275 10.50 -3.55 0.72
C LEU A 275 11.86 -3.67 0.01
N ALA A 276 11.92 -3.41 -1.30
CA ALA A 276 13.15 -3.35 -2.06
C ALA A 276 14.08 -2.21 -1.56
N LEU A 277 13.54 -1.02 -1.31
CA LEU A 277 14.29 0.10 -0.72
C LEU A 277 14.85 -0.30 0.66
N ALA A 278 14.02 -0.93 1.50
CA ALA A 278 14.43 -1.41 2.81
C ALA A 278 15.56 -2.44 2.71
N VAL A 279 15.47 -3.41 1.79
CA VAL A 279 16.54 -4.40 1.54
C VAL A 279 17.84 -3.75 1.08
N LEU A 280 17.77 -2.71 0.24
CA LEU A 280 18.97 -2.03 -0.28
C LEU A 280 19.72 -1.26 0.81
N HIS A 281 19.02 -0.74 1.82
CA HIS A 281 19.59 0.18 2.81
C HIS A 281 19.57 -0.32 4.26
N THR A 282 18.94 -1.45 4.53
CA THR A 282 18.95 -2.06 5.88
C THR A 282 20.35 -2.46 6.31
N GLY A 283 20.66 -2.20 7.58
CA GLY A 283 21.88 -2.70 8.22
C GLY A 283 21.76 -4.16 8.67
N SER A 284 20.53 -4.70 8.72
CA SER A 284 20.23 -6.01 9.27
C SER A 284 20.26 -7.12 8.22
N ILE A 285 21.34 -7.91 8.23
CA ILE A 285 21.42 -9.13 7.41
C ILE A 285 20.29 -10.10 7.76
N ALA A 286 19.90 -10.19 9.04
CA ALA A 286 18.80 -11.03 9.47
C ALA A 286 17.47 -10.63 8.83
N ALA A 287 17.23 -9.33 8.64
CA ALA A 287 16.05 -8.83 7.93
C ALA A 287 16.08 -9.27 6.45
N ILE A 288 17.22 -9.15 5.77
CA ILE A 288 17.37 -9.58 4.37
C ILE A 288 17.16 -11.10 4.24
N THR A 289 17.76 -11.89 5.13
CA THR A 289 17.58 -13.35 5.17
C THR A 289 16.12 -13.73 5.40
N ARG A 290 15.41 -13.00 6.26
CA ARG A 290 13.97 -13.20 6.48
C ARG A 290 13.15 -12.93 5.23
N VAL A 291 13.37 -11.79 4.57
CA VAL A 291 12.71 -11.47 3.28
C VAL A 291 12.95 -12.58 2.27
N ARG A 292 14.20 -13.04 2.14
CA ARG A 292 14.56 -14.15 1.25
C ARG A 292 13.78 -15.43 1.57
N ASN A 293 13.72 -15.81 2.84
CA ASN A 293 13.02 -17.03 3.26
C ASN A 293 11.51 -16.94 3.01
N ASP A 294 10.90 -15.79 3.32
CA ASP A 294 9.46 -15.58 3.13
C ASP A 294 9.09 -15.58 1.64
N LEU A 295 9.93 -15.00 0.76
CA LEU A 295 9.73 -15.05 -0.70
C LEU A 295 9.82 -16.48 -1.25
N VAL A 296 10.81 -17.27 -0.81
CA VAL A 296 10.95 -18.67 -1.23
C VAL A 296 9.76 -19.49 -0.74
N ALA A 297 9.38 -19.32 0.53
CA ALA A 297 8.24 -20.02 1.13
C ALA A 297 6.92 -19.68 0.42
N LEU A 298 6.69 -18.40 0.09
CA LEU A 298 5.55 -17.95 -0.69
C LEU A 298 5.52 -18.63 -2.06
N ALA A 299 6.63 -18.59 -2.80
CA ALA A 299 6.70 -19.13 -4.15
C ALA A 299 6.42 -20.64 -4.19
N VAL A 300 7.04 -21.39 -3.27
CA VAL A 300 6.80 -22.83 -3.11
C VAL A 300 5.34 -23.11 -2.73
N ARG A 301 4.78 -22.33 -1.80
CA ARG A 301 3.38 -22.48 -1.39
C ARG A 301 2.42 -22.27 -2.55
N ILE A 302 2.60 -21.18 -3.31
CA ILE A 302 1.79 -20.87 -4.49
C ILE A 302 1.88 -22.00 -5.52
N ALA A 303 3.09 -22.51 -5.79
CA ALA A 303 3.30 -23.62 -6.72
C ALA A 303 2.59 -24.90 -6.27
N ASN A 304 2.68 -25.25 -4.99
CA ASN A 304 2.02 -26.43 -4.43
C ASN A 304 0.49 -26.33 -4.47
N ILE A 305 -0.05 -25.16 -4.12
CA ILE A 305 -1.49 -24.90 -4.19
C ILE A 305 -1.95 -24.97 -5.65
N TRP A 306 -1.20 -24.36 -6.57
CA TRP A 306 -1.53 -24.39 -7.99
C TRP A 306 -1.54 -25.81 -8.56
N GLY A 307 -0.48 -26.59 -8.31
CA GLY A 307 -0.33 -27.95 -8.83
C GLY A 307 -1.36 -28.95 -8.28
N SER A 308 -1.92 -28.69 -7.10
CA SER A 308 -3.02 -29.49 -6.53
C SER A 308 -4.40 -29.03 -6.96
N ASN A 309 -4.52 -27.85 -7.57
CA ASN A 309 -5.78 -27.27 -7.98
C ASN A 309 -6.18 -27.73 -9.39
N ARG A 310 -7.47 -28.03 -9.58
CA ARG A 310 -8.05 -28.37 -10.90
C ARG A 310 -7.88 -27.26 -11.94
N LEU A 311 -7.68 -26.02 -11.50
CA LEU A 311 -7.38 -24.87 -12.35
C LEU A 311 -6.07 -25.05 -13.15
N SER A 312 -5.13 -25.89 -12.70
CA SER A 312 -3.90 -26.20 -13.43
C SER A 312 -4.14 -26.89 -14.79
N ILE A 313 -5.31 -27.50 -14.99
CA ILE A 313 -5.70 -28.12 -16.28
C ILE A 313 -5.72 -27.08 -17.41
N MET A 314 -6.04 -25.82 -17.10
CA MET A 314 -6.13 -24.73 -18.07
C MET A 314 -4.78 -24.41 -18.73
N GLU A 315 -3.67 -24.81 -18.11
CA GLU A 315 -2.33 -24.65 -18.70
C GLU A 315 -2.08 -25.62 -19.84
N HIS A 316 -2.72 -26.79 -19.79
CA HIS A 316 -2.54 -27.87 -20.75
C HIS A 316 -3.51 -27.74 -21.92
N ASP A 317 -4.73 -27.23 -21.67
CA ASP A 317 -5.77 -27.11 -22.69
C ASP A 317 -6.62 -25.84 -22.50
N PRO A 318 -6.11 -24.67 -22.94
CA PRO A 318 -6.83 -23.40 -22.81
C PRO A 318 -8.11 -23.33 -23.66
N ALA A 319 -8.23 -24.18 -24.70
CA ALA A 319 -9.42 -24.27 -25.55
C ALA A 319 -10.60 -24.96 -24.85
N ARG A 320 -10.33 -25.70 -23.77
CA ARG A 320 -11.36 -26.36 -22.96
C ARG A 320 -11.88 -25.51 -21.81
N VAL A 321 -11.63 -24.21 -21.77
CA VAL A 321 -12.20 -23.32 -20.76
C VAL A 321 -13.49 -22.69 -21.26
N SER A 322 -14.51 -22.59 -20.41
CA SER A 322 -15.78 -21.93 -20.75
C SER A 322 -15.55 -20.43 -21.04
N PRO A 323 -16.27 -19.84 -22.00
CA PRO A 323 -16.10 -18.42 -22.35
C PRO A 323 -16.37 -17.50 -21.15
N ALA A 324 -17.37 -17.83 -20.33
CA ALA A 324 -17.68 -17.08 -19.11
C ALA A 324 -16.51 -17.05 -18.12
N THR A 325 -15.80 -18.17 -17.96
CA THR A 325 -14.61 -18.26 -17.10
C THR A 325 -13.45 -17.46 -17.69
N GLN A 326 -13.24 -17.55 -19.01
CA GLN A 326 -12.20 -16.80 -19.72
C GLN A 326 -12.40 -15.28 -19.63
N GLU A 327 -13.64 -14.79 -19.75
CA GLU A 327 -13.93 -13.36 -19.78
C GLU A 327 -13.96 -12.72 -18.39
N HIS A 328 -14.35 -13.46 -17.35
CA HIS A 328 -14.65 -12.85 -16.05
C HIS A 328 -13.79 -13.35 -14.88
N ALA A 329 -13.43 -14.63 -14.87
CA ALA A 329 -12.73 -15.21 -13.72
C ALA A 329 -11.21 -15.18 -13.88
N LEU A 330 -10.72 -15.64 -15.04
CA LEU A 330 -9.29 -15.70 -15.32
C LEU A 330 -8.60 -14.34 -15.32
N PRO A 331 -9.17 -13.24 -15.84
CA PRO A 331 -8.48 -11.96 -15.85
C PRO A 331 -8.13 -11.45 -14.44
N ILE A 332 -9.02 -11.68 -13.46
CA ILE A 332 -8.80 -11.28 -12.06
C ILE A 332 -7.69 -12.14 -11.44
N LEU A 333 -7.80 -13.46 -11.60
CA LEU A 333 -6.80 -14.41 -11.09
C LEU A 333 -5.41 -14.14 -11.67
N PHE A 334 -5.32 -13.99 -12.99
CA PHE A 334 -4.06 -13.78 -13.69
C PHE A 334 -3.46 -12.42 -13.37
N THR A 335 -4.29 -11.38 -13.20
CA THR A 335 -3.80 -10.07 -12.74
C THR A 335 -3.19 -10.17 -11.34
N LEU A 336 -3.86 -10.86 -10.41
CA LEU A 336 -3.36 -11.06 -9.05
C LEU A 336 -2.04 -11.85 -9.06
N GLN A 337 -2.00 -12.98 -9.76
CA GLN A 337 -0.79 -13.82 -9.91
C GLN A 337 0.38 -13.04 -10.52
N ARG A 338 0.10 -12.23 -11.56
CA ARG A 338 1.11 -11.36 -12.18
C ARG A 338 1.62 -10.30 -11.22
N ASN A 339 0.75 -9.67 -10.43
CA ASN A 339 1.15 -8.69 -9.43
C ASN A 339 2.06 -9.31 -8.37
N ILE A 340 1.78 -10.53 -7.92
CA ILE A 340 2.64 -11.29 -7.00
C ILE A 340 3.99 -11.59 -7.65
N LEU A 341 4.03 -12.09 -8.88
CA LEU A 341 5.28 -12.36 -9.60
C LEU A 341 6.14 -11.10 -9.73
N PHE A 342 5.55 -9.96 -10.09
CA PHE A 342 6.27 -8.70 -10.19
C PHE A 342 6.76 -8.19 -8.83
N ALA A 343 5.96 -8.31 -7.77
CA ALA A 343 6.38 -7.97 -6.42
C ALA A 343 7.61 -8.79 -5.99
N CYS A 344 7.57 -10.12 -6.19
CA CYS A 344 8.71 -11.00 -5.95
C CYS A 344 9.94 -10.57 -6.76
N ALA A 345 9.79 -10.33 -8.06
CA ALA A 345 10.91 -9.96 -8.93
C ALA A 345 11.58 -8.64 -8.50
N VAL A 346 10.80 -7.63 -8.10
CA VAL A 346 11.33 -6.34 -7.61
C VAL A 346 12.16 -6.53 -6.35
N VAL A 347 11.67 -7.31 -5.38
CA VAL A 347 12.37 -7.53 -4.11
C VAL A 347 13.59 -8.44 -4.30
N MET A 348 13.49 -9.51 -5.11
CA MET A 348 14.62 -10.36 -5.44
C MET A 348 15.76 -9.60 -6.11
N ARG A 349 15.43 -8.68 -7.04
CA ARG A 349 16.42 -7.80 -7.66
C ARG A 349 17.19 -6.99 -6.61
N ALA A 350 16.48 -6.41 -5.64
CA ALA A 350 17.10 -5.67 -4.54
C ALA A 350 18.03 -6.54 -3.70
N ILE A 351 17.63 -7.77 -3.37
CA ILE A 351 18.47 -8.74 -2.64
C ILE A 351 19.75 -9.05 -3.43
N VAL A 352 19.64 -9.36 -4.72
CA VAL A 352 20.80 -9.66 -5.58
C VAL A 352 21.74 -8.47 -5.68
N VAL A 353 21.21 -7.25 -5.91
CA VAL A 353 22.02 -6.02 -5.94
C VAL A 353 22.75 -5.81 -4.61
N ARG A 354 22.07 -6.00 -3.48
CA ARG A 354 22.68 -5.87 -2.15
C ARG A 354 23.76 -6.93 -1.92
N ALA A 355 23.57 -8.16 -2.39
CA ALA A 355 24.52 -9.25 -2.24
C ALA A 355 25.79 -9.07 -3.10
N ILE A 356 25.67 -8.46 -4.28
CA ILE A 356 26.84 -8.09 -5.11
C ILE A 356 27.72 -7.08 -4.38
N GLY A 357 27.12 -6.13 -3.65
CA GLY A 357 27.84 -5.10 -2.91
C GLY A 357 28.31 -5.51 -1.50
N ASP A 358 27.87 -6.66 -0.99
CA ASP A 358 28.14 -7.09 0.39
C ASP A 358 28.49 -8.56 0.46
N ASN A 359 29.79 -8.84 0.64
CA ASN A 359 30.32 -10.20 0.71
C ASN A 359 29.69 -11.06 1.82
N ARG A 360 29.10 -10.46 2.86
CA ARG A 360 28.42 -11.22 3.92
C ARG A 360 27.13 -11.87 3.42
N LEU A 361 26.54 -11.33 2.35
CA LEU A 361 25.33 -11.83 1.70
C LEU A 361 25.64 -12.65 0.44
N ASN A 362 26.89 -12.67 -0.04
CA ASN A 362 27.33 -13.46 -1.17
C ASN A 362 27.43 -14.95 -0.80
N THR A 363 26.27 -15.57 -0.62
CA THR A 363 26.10 -16.99 -0.28
C THR A 363 25.37 -17.70 -1.41
N ARG A 364 25.65 -18.99 -1.59
CA ARG A 364 24.99 -19.83 -2.59
C ARG A 364 23.46 -19.80 -2.43
N ASP A 365 22.96 -19.74 -1.20
CA ASP A 365 21.52 -19.72 -0.90
C ASP A 365 20.82 -18.44 -1.32
N ILE A 366 21.52 -17.30 -1.27
CA ILE A 366 21.02 -16.01 -1.77
C ILE A 366 21.12 -15.97 -3.30
N ALA A 367 22.23 -16.45 -3.85
CA ALA A 367 22.46 -16.45 -5.29
C ALA A 367 21.54 -17.43 -6.05
N ALA A 368 21.20 -18.59 -5.48
CA ALA A 368 20.28 -19.56 -6.09
C ALA A 368 18.80 -19.19 -5.93
N MET A 369 18.45 -18.34 -4.96
CA MET A 369 17.04 -18.05 -4.63
C MET A 369 16.21 -17.55 -5.82
N PRO A 370 16.69 -16.61 -6.66
CA PRO A 370 15.92 -16.16 -7.82
C PRO A 370 15.54 -17.30 -8.77
N MET A 371 16.44 -18.27 -8.98
CA MET A 371 16.16 -19.44 -9.82
C MET A 371 15.06 -20.32 -9.21
N HIS A 372 15.12 -20.56 -7.90
CA HIS A 372 14.09 -21.34 -7.20
C HIS A 372 12.72 -20.67 -7.24
N VAL A 373 12.66 -19.37 -6.96
CA VAL A 373 11.39 -18.61 -6.95
C VAL A 373 10.81 -18.53 -8.36
N PHE A 374 11.62 -18.20 -9.38
CA PHE A 374 11.15 -18.14 -10.75
C PHE A 374 10.73 -19.50 -11.30
N HIS A 375 11.42 -20.58 -10.94
CA HIS A 375 11.00 -21.92 -11.30
C HIS A 375 9.66 -22.29 -10.66
N ALA A 376 9.48 -22.02 -9.36
CA ALA A 376 8.23 -22.27 -8.67
C ALA A 376 7.05 -21.46 -9.25
N LEU A 377 7.31 -20.25 -9.73
CA LEU A 377 6.30 -19.37 -10.35
C LEU A 377 6.29 -19.45 -11.89
N SER A 378 6.94 -20.45 -12.48
CA SER A 378 7.08 -20.59 -13.93
C SER A 378 5.74 -20.70 -14.66
N PHE A 379 4.74 -21.25 -13.98
CA PHE A 379 3.36 -21.39 -14.44
C PHE A 379 2.64 -20.03 -14.59
N ILE A 380 3.09 -18.99 -13.88
CA ILE A 380 2.62 -17.60 -14.03
C ILE A 380 3.40 -16.90 -15.14
N SER A 381 4.73 -17.09 -15.17
CA SER A 381 5.59 -16.39 -16.12
C SER A 381 5.39 -16.89 -17.55
N SER A 382 5.19 -18.19 -17.76
CA SER A 382 5.00 -18.82 -19.09
C SER A 382 3.71 -18.41 -19.81
N ARG A 383 2.80 -17.72 -19.11
CA ARG A 383 1.56 -17.22 -19.69
C ARG A 383 1.80 -15.89 -20.42
N ALA A 384 1.41 -15.87 -21.69
CA ALA A 384 1.43 -14.78 -22.65
C ALA A 384 1.92 -13.41 -22.13
N GLY A 385 3.15 -13.04 -22.50
CA GLY A 385 3.68 -11.67 -22.40
C GLY A 385 4.51 -11.36 -21.15
N ASN A 386 4.53 -12.24 -20.14
CA ASN A 386 5.34 -12.06 -18.94
C ASN A 386 6.82 -12.46 -19.12
N ASP A 387 7.14 -13.29 -20.14
CA ASP A 387 8.50 -13.71 -20.52
C ASP A 387 9.41 -12.54 -20.98
N LYS A 388 8.82 -11.38 -21.27
CA LYS A 388 9.51 -10.16 -21.73
C LYS A 388 9.90 -9.21 -20.59
N PHE A 389 9.81 -9.66 -19.33
CA PHE A 389 10.08 -8.80 -18.19
C PHE A 389 11.59 -8.59 -18.01
N ASP A 390 12.10 -7.40 -18.30
CA ASP A 390 13.54 -7.09 -18.21
C ASP A 390 14.13 -7.33 -16.81
N ALA A 391 13.33 -7.07 -15.76
CA ALA A 391 13.72 -7.36 -14.39
C ALA A 391 13.85 -8.86 -14.11
N TYR A 392 13.09 -9.72 -14.79
CA TYR A 392 13.26 -11.18 -14.70
C TYR A 392 14.62 -11.59 -15.27
N LYS A 393 14.88 -11.20 -16.52
CA LYS A 393 16.11 -11.58 -17.23
C LYS A 393 17.36 -11.04 -16.53
N SER A 394 17.34 -9.77 -16.14
CA SER A 394 18.48 -9.15 -15.43
C SER A 394 18.74 -9.80 -14.07
N THR A 395 17.68 -10.07 -13.28
CA THR A 395 17.84 -10.73 -11.98
C THR A 395 18.35 -12.16 -12.14
N TYR A 396 17.86 -12.91 -13.13
CA TYR A 396 18.29 -14.27 -13.41
C TYR A 396 19.77 -14.34 -13.83
N LEU A 397 20.20 -13.46 -14.75
CA LEU A 397 21.59 -13.40 -15.20
C LEU A 397 22.52 -12.97 -14.05
N ALA A 398 22.17 -11.93 -13.31
CA ALA A 398 22.96 -11.46 -12.17
C ALA A 398 23.08 -12.52 -11.06
N ALA A 399 22.02 -13.30 -10.83
CA ALA A 399 22.06 -14.45 -9.93
C ALA A 399 23.03 -15.55 -10.41
N GLY A 400 23.07 -15.81 -11.71
CA GLY A 400 24.05 -16.71 -12.33
C GLY A 400 25.49 -16.24 -12.15
N ASP A 401 25.76 -14.95 -12.37
CA ASP A 401 27.08 -14.36 -12.15
C ASP A 401 27.47 -14.40 -10.65
N LEU A 402 26.52 -14.14 -9.75
CA LEU A 402 26.73 -14.24 -8.31
C LEU A 402 27.05 -15.68 -7.88
N LEU A 403 26.36 -16.69 -8.44
CA LEU A 403 26.64 -18.10 -8.20
C LEU A 403 28.05 -18.50 -8.65
N ALA A 404 28.51 -17.99 -9.80
CA ALA A 404 29.86 -18.25 -10.31
C ALA A 404 30.96 -17.65 -9.42
N THR A 405 30.64 -16.61 -8.64
CA THR A 405 31.57 -15.90 -7.76
C THR A 405 31.44 -16.27 -6.28
N CYS A 406 30.46 -17.09 -5.91
CA CYS A 406 30.25 -17.57 -4.55
C CYS A 406 31.44 -18.43 -4.05
N PRO A 407 31.92 -18.21 -2.80
CA PRO A 407 32.92 -19.09 -2.20
C PRO A 407 32.38 -20.51 -2.06
N GLY A 408 33.08 -21.50 -2.65
CA GLY A 408 32.65 -22.90 -2.70
C GLY A 408 32.06 -23.37 -4.03
N ALA A 409 32.00 -22.51 -5.06
CA ALA A 409 31.70 -22.93 -6.43
C ALA A 409 32.87 -23.70 -7.10
N SER A 410 34.07 -23.63 -6.52
CA SER A 410 35.24 -24.42 -6.88
C SER A 410 35.51 -25.50 -5.81
N ALA A 411 34.75 -26.59 -5.87
CA ALA A 411 35.10 -27.89 -5.28
C ALA A 411 34.41 -29.00 -6.07
#